data_AF-A0A0X8CEE0-F1
#
_entry.id   AF-A0A0X8CEE0-F1
#
_cell.length_a   1.000
_cell.length_b   1.000
_cell.length_c   1.000
_cell.angle_alpha   90.00
_cell.angle_beta   90.00
_cell.angle_gamma   90.00
#
_symmetry.space_group_name_H-M   'P 1'
#
loop_
_entity.id
_entity.type
_entity.pdbx_description
1 polymer ?
#
loop_
_entity_poly.entity_id
_entity_poly.type
_entity_poly.pdbx_seq_one_letter_code
_entity_poly.pdbx_strand_id
1 'polypeptide(L)'
;MSLVAFDLLEYEGTEVRRQPLFGRKFLLADLLHKVMDGIEFNDHLEETGPLIFKHACKLGHEGIVAKRKDLPYVSGRSGRWLKIKDPDSPAMKRIAEETF
;
A
#
# COMPACT_ATOMS: atom_id res chain seq x y z
N MET A 1 16.14 -10.43 -4.59
CA MET A 1 15.21 -9.34 -5.00
C MET A 1 13.81 -9.84 -4.70
N SER A 2 12.98 -9.05 -4.02
CA SER A 2 11.67 -9.46 -3.53
C SER A 2 10.59 -8.53 -4.07
N LEU A 3 9.42 -9.07 -4.36
CA LEU A 3 8.22 -8.31 -4.74
C LEU A 3 7.34 -8.12 -3.52
N VAL A 4 6.93 -6.88 -3.25
CA VAL A 4 6.13 -6.57 -2.07
C VAL A 4 4.66 -6.42 -2.46
N ALA A 5 3.83 -7.41 -2.14
CA ALA A 5 2.42 -7.48 -2.50
C ALA A 5 1.53 -6.77 -1.47
N PHE A 6 0.58 -5.96 -1.94
CA PHE A 6 -0.23 -5.08 -1.08
C PHE A 6 -1.75 -5.15 -1.30
N ASP A 7 -2.23 -5.91 -2.29
CA ASP A 7 -3.65 -6.13 -2.58
C ASP A 7 -3.82 -7.42 -3.40
N LEU A 8 -5.01 -7.98 -3.41
CA LEU A 8 -5.39 -9.17 -4.17
C LEU A 8 -6.65 -8.86 -4.98
N LEU A 9 -6.62 -9.08 -6.29
CA LEU A 9 -7.71 -8.69 -7.20
C LEU A 9 -8.55 -9.87 -7.67
N GLU A 10 -7.93 -11.05 -7.78
CA GLU A 10 -8.55 -12.31 -8.16
C GLU A 10 -7.93 -13.43 -7.32
N TYR A 11 -8.74 -14.41 -6.93
CA TYR A 11 -8.29 -15.59 -6.22
C TYR A 11 -8.98 -16.83 -6.81
N GLU A 12 -8.19 -17.78 -7.32
CA GLU A 12 -8.68 -19.05 -7.91
C GLU A 12 -9.82 -18.85 -8.94
N GLY A 13 -9.64 -17.91 -9.87
CA GLY A 13 -10.64 -17.59 -10.90
C GLY A 13 -11.86 -16.79 -10.40
N THR A 14 -11.89 -16.44 -9.11
CA THR A 14 -12.95 -15.61 -8.52
C THR A 14 -12.49 -14.16 -8.41
N GLU A 15 -13.25 -13.24 -9.01
CA GLU A 15 -13.04 -11.81 -8.86
C GLU A 15 -13.30 -11.35 -7.41
N VAL A 16 -12.28 -10.81 -6.74
CA VAL A 16 -12.41 -10.27 -5.36
C VAL A 16 -12.34 -8.74 -5.30
N ARG A 17 -12.14 -8.04 -6.43
CA ARG A 17 -12.07 -6.57 -6.50
C ARG A 17 -13.25 -5.85 -5.84
N ARG A 18 -14.44 -6.44 -5.90
CA ARG A 18 -15.68 -5.88 -5.33
C ARG A 18 -15.78 -6.03 -3.81
N GLN A 19 -14.94 -6.87 -3.21
CA GLN A 19 -14.89 -7.03 -1.76
C GLN A 19 -14.17 -5.83 -1.11
N PRO A 20 -14.46 -5.50 0.16
CA PRO A 20 -13.71 -4.50 0.91
C PRO A 20 -12.21 -4.85 1.01
N LEU A 21 -11.35 -3.82 1.07
CA LEU A 21 -9.89 -3.99 1.14
C LEU A 21 -9.45 -4.90 2.29
N PHE A 22 -10.09 -4.81 3.45
CA PHE A 22 -9.77 -5.66 4.59
C PHE A 22 -9.90 -7.16 4.25
N GLY A 23 -10.99 -7.56 3.58
CA GLY A 23 -11.19 -8.96 3.16
C GLY A 23 -10.14 -9.42 2.14
N ARG A 24 -9.81 -8.56 1.17
CA ARG A 24 -8.78 -8.86 0.16
C ARG A 24 -7.39 -9.02 0.77
N LYS A 25 -7.04 -8.19 1.76
CA LYS A 25 -5.77 -8.28 2.51
C LYS A 25 -5.70 -9.53 3.37
N PHE A 26 -6.81 -9.95 3.99
CA PHE A 26 -6.88 -11.21 4.72
C PHE A 26 -6.63 -12.41 3.82
N LEU A 27 -7.29 -12.47 2.65
CA LEU A 27 -7.05 -13.51 1.66
C LEU A 27 -5.61 -13.51 1.13
N LEU A 28 -5.04 -12.33 0.88
CA LEU A 28 -3.65 -12.20 0.45
C LEU A 28 -2.67 -12.74 1.50
N ALA A 29 -2.89 -12.42 2.78
CA ALA A 29 -2.06 -12.92 3.87
C ALA A 29 -2.16 -14.44 3.99
N ASP A 30 -3.37 -15.02 3.95
CA ASP A 30 -3.56 -16.47 3.96
C ASP A 30 -2.89 -17.17 2.76
N LEU A 31 -2.96 -16.58 1.57
CA LEU A 31 -2.28 -17.08 0.38
C LEU A 31 -0.75 -17.06 0.55
N LEU A 32 -0.18 -15.94 1.01
CA LEU A 32 1.28 -15.78 1.15
C LEU A 32 1.86 -16.53 2.35
N HIS A 33 1.06 -16.88 3.36
CA HIS A 33 1.50 -17.81 4.41
C HIS A 33 1.78 -19.22 3.87
N LYS A 34 1.18 -19.60 2.73
CA LYS A 34 1.27 -20.95 2.15
C LYS A 34 2.33 -21.05 1.05
N VAL A 35 2.89 -19.94 0.56
CA VAL A 35 3.72 -19.89 -0.67
C VAL A 35 5.04 -19.14 -0.43
N MET A 36 6.09 -19.63 -1.10
CA MET A 36 7.53 -19.37 -0.93
C MET A 36 8.08 -17.96 -1.28
N ASP A 37 9.31 -17.76 -0.80
CA ASP A 37 10.43 -16.93 -1.27
C ASP A 37 10.20 -16.02 -2.49
N GLY A 38 10.46 -14.73 -2.28
CA GLY A 38 10.53 -13.72 -3.35
C GLY A 38 9.26 -12.88 -3.51
N ILE A 39 8.16 -13.20 -2.82
CA ILE A 39 7.02 -12.31 -2.62
C ILE A 39 6.78 -12.11 -1.13
N GLU A 40 6.80 -10.86 -0.68
CA GLU A 40 6.55 -10.47 0.71
C GLU A 40 5.18 -9.78 0.84
N PHE A 41 4.47 -10.10 1.92
CA PHE A 41 3.25 -9.40 2.28
C PHE A 41 3.57 -8.01 2.84
N ASN A 42 3.00 -6.97 2.23
CA ASN A 42 3.05 -5.61 2.76
C ASN A 42 2.00 -5.46 3.86
N ASP A 43 2.41 -5.57 5.12
CA ASP A 43 1.49 -5.40 6.25
C ASP A 43 0.94 -3.96 6.36
N HIS A 44 -0.11 -3.78 7.17
CA HIS A 44 -0.71 -2.46 7.39
C HIS A 44 -0.86 -2.16 8.88
N LEU A 45 -0.86 -0.87 9.19
CA LEU A 45 -1.11 -0.36 10.54
C LEU A 45 -2.52 0.24 10.59
N GLU A 46 -3.33 -0.18 11.56
CA GLU A 46 -4.65 0.41 11.85
C GLU A 46 -4.56 1.49 12.94
N GLU A 47 -3.60 2.40 12.77
CA GLU A 47 -3.35 3.52 13.67
C GLU A 47 -3.69 4.87 13.03
N THR A 48 -3.57 5.94 13.81
CA THR A 48 -3.79 7.30 13.27
C THR A 48 -2.79 7.63 12.15
N GLY A 49 -3.31 8.08 11.01
CA GLY A 49 -2.50 8.42 9.83
C GLY A 49 -1.34 9.39 10.12
N PRO A 50 -1.54 10.50 10.87
CA PRO A 50 -0.46 11.43 11.22
C PRO A 50 0.67 10.79 12.04
N LEU A 51 0.35 9.86 12.94
CA LEU A 51 1.35 9.15 13.73
C LEU A 51 2.20 8.26 12.82
N ILE A 52 1.56 7.41 12.01
CA ILE A 52 2.24 6.52 11.07
C ILE A 52 3.12 7.33 10.11
N PHE A 53 2.59 8.43 9.56
CA PHE A 53 3.34 9.31 8.65
C PHE A 53 4.60 9.89 9.31
N LYS A 54 4.48 10.42 10.54
CA LYS A 54 5.62 10.95 11.30
C LYS A 54 6.71 9.89 11.51
N HIS A 55 6.33 8.65 11.79
CA HIS A 55 7.28 7.55 11.92
C HIS A 55 7.91 7.17 10.57
N ALA A 56 7.13 7.13 9.49
CA ALA A 56 7.64 6.85 8.16
C ALA A 56 8.71 7.87 7.71
N CYS A 57 8.48 9.16 7.95
CA CYS A 57 9.46 10.22 7.70
C CYS A 57 10.75 10.01 8.50
N LYS A 58 10.64 9.70 9.80
CA LYS A 58 11.81 9.44 10.65
C LYS A 58 12.65 8.24 10.20
N LEU A 59 12.03 7.26 9.55
CA LEU A 59 12.70 6.08 9.00
C LEU A 59 13.27 6.31 7.59
N GLY A 60 13.11 7.53 7.03
CA GLY A 60 13.61 7.88 5.71
C GLY A 60 12.79 7.30 4.55
N HIS A 61 11.53 6.92 4.79
CA HIS A 61 10.64 6.47 3.72
C HIS A 61 10.14 7.64 2.85
N GLU A 62 9.74 7.37 1.60
CA GLU A 62 9.15 8.40 0.70
C GLU A 62 7.87 9.01 1.28
N GLY A 63 7.16 8.25 2.11
CA GLY A 63 5.87 8.62 2.69
C GLY A 63 5.00 7.39 2.94
N ILE A 64 3.68 7.58 2.92
CA ILE A 64 2.69 6.52 3.18
C ILE A 64 1.59 6.51 2.12
N VAL A 65 0.85 5.40 2.07
CA VAL A 65 -0.39 5.28 1.30
C VAL A 65 -1.52 4.93 2.25
N ALA A 66 -2.42 5.88 2.50
CA ALA A 66 -3.63 5.62 3.28
C ALA A 66 -4.71 5.04 2.36
N LYS A 67 -5.31 3.92 2.76
CA LYS A 67 -6.33 3.21 1.96
C LYS A 67 -7.61 3.03 2.79
N ARG A 68 -8.77 3.31 2.20
CA ARG A 68 -10.07 3.03 2.83
C ARG A 68 -10.31 1.51 2.95
N LYS A 69 -10.34 0.99 4.18
CA LYS A 69 -10.46 -0.45 4.46
C LYS A 69 -11.79 -1.07 4.04
N ASP A 70 -12.84 -0.25 4.02
CA ASP A 70 -14.23 -0.59 3.76
C ASP A 70 -14.61 -0.54 2.27
N LEU A 71 -13.71 -0.07 1.39
CA LEU A 71 -14.04 0.17 -0.01
C LEU A 71 -13.50 -0.91 -0.97
N PRO A 72 -14.22 -1.19 -2.07
CA PRO A 72 -13.72 -2.05 -3.13
C PRO A 72 -12.53 -1.44 -3.87
N TYR A 73 -11.82 -2.27 -4.63
CA TYR A 73 -10.83 -1.81 -5.60
C TYR A 73 -11.54 -1.16 -6.80
N VAL A 74 -10.99 -0.07 -7.30
CA VAL A 74 -11.43 0.58 -8.54
C VAL A 74 -10.20 0.88 -9.38
N SER A 75 -10.22 0.44 -10.64
CA SER A 75 -9.16 0.71 -11.60
C SER A 75 -9.07 2.21 -11.91
N GLY A 76 -7.85 2.70 -12.09
CA GLY A 76 -7.58 4.11 -12.41
C GLY A 76 -7.45 5.01 -11.17
N ARG A 77 -7.34 6.32 -11.41
CA ARG A 77 -7.13 7.31 -10.35
C ARG A 77 -8.42 7.48 -9.55
N SER A 78 -8.34 7.27 -8.24
CA SER A 78 -9.47 7.43 -7.33
C SER A 78 -9.03 8.06 -6.01
N GLY A 79 -9.96 8.69 -5.30
CA GLY A 79 -9.72 9.23 -3.95
C GLY A 79 -9.73 8.17 -2.85
N ARG A 80 -9.78 6.87 -3.19
CA ARG A 80 -9.84 5.77 -2.21
C ARG A 80 -8.50 5.54 -1.54
N TRP A 81 -7.42 5.83 -2.28
CA TRP A 81 -6.04 5.75 -1.82
C TRP A 81 -5.42 7.14 -1.87
N LEU A 82 -4.84 7.56 -0.75
CA LEU A 82 -4.16 8.84 -0.63
C LEU A 82 -2.68 8.57 -0.45
N LYS A 83 -1.87 8.94 -1.44
CA LYS A 83 -0.41 8.96 -1.31
C LYS A 83 -0.01 10.27 -0.63
N ILE A 84 0.64 10.16 0.52
CA ILE A 84 1.11 11.27 1.33
C ILE A 84 2.62 11.16 1.36
N LYS A 85 3.32 12.16 0.84
CA LYS A 85 4.78 12.13 0.69
C LYS A 85 5.45 12.98 1.75
N ASP A 86 6.60 12.52 2.20
CA ASP A 86 7.53 13.32 2.99
C ASP A 86 8.08 14.46 2.11
N PRO A 87 7.88 15.73 2.47
CA PRO A 87 8.45 16.87 1.76
C PRO A 87 9.97 16.79 1.61
N ASP A 88 10.66 16.16 2.57
CA ASP A 88 12.11 16.04 2.58
C ASP A 88 12.62 14.81 1.83
N SER A 89 11.73 13.96 1.31
CA SER A 89 12.11 12.78 0.54
C SER A 89 12.88 13.17 -0.73
N PRO A 90 13.85 12.36 -1.19
CA PRO A 90 14.59 12.62 -2.43
C PRO A 90 13.68 12.81 -3.66
N ALA A 91 12.54 12.12 -3.69
CA ALA A 91 11.57 12.25 -4.77
C ALA A 91 10.87 13.62 -4.77
N MET A 92 10.60 14.21 -3.60
CA MET A 92 10.01 15.54 -3.49
C MET A 92 11.04 16.64 -3.75
N LYS A 93 12.28 16.45 -3.30
CA LYS A 93 13.39 17.39 -3.58
C LYS A 93 13.66 17.52 -5.08
N ARG A 94 13.71 16.40 -5.82
CA ARG A 94 13.83 16.42 -7.29
C ARG A 94 12.73 17.22 -7.99
N ILE A 95 11.50 17.16 -7.50
CA ILE A 95 10.38 17.95 -8.04
C ILE A 95 10.59 19.44 -7.77
N ALA A 96 11.03 19.80 -6.56
CA ALA A 96 11.30 21.19 -6.19
C ALA A 96 12.51 21.78 -6.93
N GLU A 97 13.49 20.93 -7.28
CA GLU A 97 14.73 21.29 -7.98
C GLU A 97 14.61 21.14 -9.51
N GLU A 98 13.43 20.80 -10.05
CA GLU A 98 13.17 20.52 -11.48
C GLU A 98 14.15 19.53 -12.13
N THR A 99 14.75 18.65 -11.33
CA THR A 99 15.81 17.73 -11.79
C THR A 99 15.21 16.32 -11.93
N PHE A 100 14.98 15.90 -13.18
CA PHE A 100 14.42 14.58 -13.52
C PHE A 100 15.49 13.61 -14.01
#